data_AF-A0A087XP72-F1
#
_entry.id   AF-A0A087XP72-F1
#
_cell.length_a   1.000
_cell.length_b   1.000
_cell.length_c   1.000
_cell.angle_alpha   90.00
_cell.angle_beta   90.00
_cell.angle_gamma   90.00
#
_symmetry.space_group_name_H-M   'P 1'
#
loop_
_entity.id
_entity.type
_entity.pdbx_description
1 polymer ?
#
loop_
_entity_poly.entity_id
_entity_poly.type
_entity_poly.pdbx_seq_one_letter_code
_entity_poly.pdbx_strand_id
1 'polypeptide(L)'
;MSSSALTCFQKCCPKVIKHYPFNQKTVPMDISAVNALPYEDFVNIFGNVVEKCPLITAAVWTRRPFTSFNALEAAINEFIDALPESGKEGILRCHPDLAGKHLHSGALTRESQEEQTRAGMDVLSSAEASQMTRLNEEYKGRFGFPFVICARMNDKVTILRELSERCQNERAAERARGIGEVKKICRLRLQGLVLSDATNKL
;
A
#
# COMPACT_ATOMS: atom_id res chain seq x y z
N MET A 1 -15.81 21.29 2.61
CA MET A 1 -14.97 21.23 3.84
C MET A 1 -13.98 20.05 3.82
N SER A 2 -13.27 19.78 2.71
CA SER A 2 -12.44 18.56 2.55
C SER A 2 -10.91 18.81 2.50
N SER A 3 -10.45 20.06 2.65
CA SER A 3 -9.03 20.43 2.50
C SER A 3 -8.17 20.17 3.74
N SER A 4 -8.78 20.07 4.93
CA SER A 4 -8.07 20.04 6.23
C SER A 4 -7.47 18.68 6.59
N ALA A 5 -8.08 17.56 6.20
CA ALA A 5 -7.61 16.22 6.59
C ALA A 5 -6.37 15.77 5.79
N LEU A 6 -6.34 16.07 4.48
CA LEU A 6 -5.18 15.77 3.61
C LEU A 6 -3.95 16.58 4.05
N THR A 7 -4.17 17.84 4.44
CA THR A 7 -3.10 18.69 4.95
C THR A 7 -2.57 18.23 6.30
N CYS A 8 -3.37 17.64 7.20
CA CYS A 8 -2.84 17.16 8.48
C CYS A 8 -1.92 15.94 8.30
N PHE A 9 -2.30 14.97 7.46
CA PHE A 9 -1.49 13.77 7.23
C PHE A 9 -0.19 14.07 6.46
N GLN A 10 -0.25 14.96 5.46
CA GLN A 10 0.93 15.38 4.70
C GLN A 10 1.81 16.42 5.43
N LYS A 11 1.26 17.27 6.32
CA LYS A 11 2.05 18.25 7.09
C LYS A 11 2.70 17.65 8.34
N CYS A 12 2.13 16.59 8.91
CA CYS A 12 2.75 15.85 10.03
C CYS A 12 3.83 14.86 9.58
N CYS A 13 3.96 14.58 8.27
CA CYS A 13 5.16 13.97 7.71
C CYS A 13 6.24 15.06 7.62
N PRO A 14 7.31 15.01 8.45
CA PRO A 14 8.43 15.92 8.26
C PRO A 14 8.97 15.74 6.84
N LYS A 15 9.48 16.81 6.24
CA LYS A 15 10.27 16.81 4.99
C LYS A 15 11.60 16.04 5.13
N VAL A 16 11.59 14.90 5.80
CA VAL A 16 12.72 14.00 6.02
C VAL A 16 12.36 12.68 5.34
N ILE A 17 12.12 12.74 4.04
CA ILE A 17 12.29 11.59 3.17
C ILE A 17 13.40 12.02 2.22
N LYS A 18 14.66 11.90 2.66
CA LYS A 18 15.74 11.89 1.66
C LYS A 18 15.43 10.69 0.75
N HIS A 19 15.62 10.84 -0.55
CA HIS A 19 15.63 9.69 -1.45
C HIS A 19 16.69 8.71 -0.91
N TYR A 20 16.24 7.67 -0.22
CA TYR A 20 17.12 6.65 0.31
C TYR A 20 17.06 5.46 -0.65
N PRO A 21 18.19 5.08 -1.26
CA PRO A 21 18.22 4.05 -2.27
C PRO A 21 17.99 2.70 -1.59
N PHE A 22 16.79 2.16 -1.72
CA PHE A 22 16.57 0.74 -1.52
C PHE A 22 17.23 0.02 -2.71
N ASN A 23 18.53 -0.24 -2.58
CA ASN A 23 19.31 -0.97 -3.57
C ASN A 23 19.65 -2.35 -3.02
N GLN A 24 19.54 -3.36 -3.90
CA GLN A 24 19.78 -4.80 -3.73
C GLN A 24 18.56 -5.65 -3.36
N LYS A 25 18.53 -6.86 -3.94
CA LYS A 25 17.70 -7.99 -3.52
C LYS A 25 17.94 -8.22 -2.03
N THR A 26 17.11 -7.63 -1.17
CA THR A 26 17.23 -7.80 0.27
C THR A 26 16.92 -9.26 0.59
N VAL A 27 17.89 -9.96 1.15
CA VAL A 27 17.64 -11.27 1.76
C VAL A 27 16.62 -11.05 2.88
N PRO A 28 15.48 -11.77 2.92
CA PRO A 28 14.49 -11.59 3.96
C PRO A 28 15.11 -11.81 5.35
N MET A 29 14.81 -10.91 6.28
CA MET A 29 15.33 -10.94 7.65
C MET A 29 14.50 -11.89 8.52
N ASP A 30 15.13 -12.56 9.48
CA ASP A 30 14.37 -13.20 10.56
C ASP A 30 13.79 -12.16 11.53
N ILE A 31 12.83 -12.57 12.37
CA ILE A 31 12.15 -11.65 13.28
C ILE A 31 13.08 -11.10 14.38
N SER A 32 14.13 -11.84 14.74
CA SER A 32 15.12 -11.39 15.73
C SER A 32 15.95 -10.23 15.19
N ALA A 33 16.36 -10.30 13.93
CA ALA A 33 17.04 -9.21 13.22
C ALA A 33 16.13 -7.99 13.12
N VAL A 34 14.84 -8.17 12.79
CA VAL A 34 13.86 -7.06 12.80
C VAL A 34 13.74 -6.42 14.18
N ASN A 35 13.72 -7.22 15.25
CA ASN A 35 13.68 -6.74 16.62
C ASN A 35 14.96 -6.03 17.08
N ALA A 36 16.08 -6.22 16.39
CA ALA A 36 17.34 -5.55 16.69
C ALA A 36 17.51 -4.21 15.96
N LEU A 37 16.68 -3.92 14.95
CA LEU A 37 16.83 -2.71 14.12
C LEU A 37 16.65 -1.41 14.94
N PRO A 38 17.59 -0.46 14.84
CA PRO A 38 17.36 0.92 15.24
C PRO A 38 16.14 1.52 14.55
N TYR A 39 15.53 2.54 15.17
CA TYR A 39 14.32 3.19 14.65
C TYR A 39 14.49 3.66 13.20
N GLU A 40 15.61 4.33 12.89
CA GLU A 40 15.87 4.87 11.54
C GLU A 40 15.93 3.75 10.50
N ASP A 41 16.66 2.66 10.78
CA ASP A 41 16.77 1.53 9.86
C ASP A 41 15.44 0.81 9.67
N PHE A 42 14.66 0.65 10.73
CA PHE A 42 13.32 0.06 10.64
C PHE A 42 12.40 0.90 9.75
N VAL A 43 12.36 2.21 9.95
CA VAL A 43 11.53 3.10 9.11
C VAL A 43 12.06 3.14 7.67
N ASN A 44 13.38 3.07 7.46
CA ASN A 44 13.96 3.02 6.12
C ASN A 44 13.58 1.74 5.36
N ILE A 45 13.62 0.59 6.02
CA ILE A 45 13.33 -0.71 5.41
C ILE A 45 11.82 -0.92 5.23
N PHE A 46 11.02 -0.60 6.25
CA PHE A 46 9.59 -0.89 6.26
C PHE A 46 8.72 0.32 5.87
N GLY A 47 9.29 1.49 5.64
CA GLY A 47 8.57 2.75 5.43
C GLY A 47 7.58 2.77 4.26
N ASN A 48 7.74 1.86 3.29
CA ASN A 48 6.84 1.75 2.14
C ASN A 48 6.06 0.42 2.09
N VAL A 49 5.95 -0.34 3.20
CA VAL A 49 5.06 -1.53 3.21
C VAL A 49 3.58 -1.14 3.11
N VAL A 50 3.24 0.07 3.57
CA VAL A 50 2.00 0.77 3.20
C VAL A 50 2.40 1.97 2.35
N GLU A 51 1.89 2.03 1.12
CA GLU A 51 2.32 2.99 0.10
C GLU A 51 2.35 4.43 0.63
N LYS A 52 3.54 5.05 0.60
CA LYS A 52 3.81 6.43 1.04
C LYS A 52 3.32 6.76 2.45
N CYS A 53 3.23 5.76 3.33
CA CYS A 53 2.75 5.91 4.71
C CYS A 53 3.79 5.44 5.76
N PRO A 54 5.00 6.02 5.78
CA PRO A 54 6.06 5.59 6.72
C PRO A 54 5.68 5.82 8.20
N LEU A 55 4.73 6.71 8.48
CA LEU A 55 4.22 6.95 9.83
C LEU A 55 3.65 5.67 10.48
N ILE A 56 3.05 4.78 9.70
CA ILE A 56 2.46 3.54 10.22
C ILE A 56 3.56 2.66 10.81
N THR A 57 4.65 2.45 10.07
CA THR A 57 5.75 1.60 10.53
C THR A 57 6.60 2.28 11.60
N ALA A 58 6.76 3.61 11.52
CA ALA A 58 7.35 4.41 12.60
C ALA A 58 6.61 4.22 13.93
N ALA A 59 5.27 4.26 13.93
CA ALA A 59 4.47 4.04 15.12
C ALA A 59 4.57 2.58 15.61
N VAL A 60 4.48 1.61 14.69
CA VAL A 60 4.55 0.18 15.00
C VAL A 60 5.90 -0.22 15.60
N TRP A 61 7.00 0.45 15.26
CA TRP A 61 8.34 0.17 15.84
C TRP A 61 8.36 0.16 17.37
N THR A 62 7.51 0.98 18.02
CA THR A 62 7.38 1.06 19.48
C THR A 62 6.77 -0.18 20.13
N ARG A 63 6.16 -1.07 19.34
CA ARG A 63 5.51 -2.31 19.80
C ARG A 63 6.43 -3.54 19.83
N ARG A 64 7.70 -3.37 19.49
CA ARG A 64 8.71 -4.44 19.58
C ARG A 64 8.96 -4.84 21.05
N PRO A 65 9.41 -6.08 21.29
CA PRO A 65 9.71 -7.11 20.30
C PRO A 65 8.47 -7.79 19.71
N PHE A 66 8.51 -8.10 18.42
CA PHE A 66 7.52 -8.95 17.74
C PHE A 66 7.92 -10.42 17.89
N THR A 67 6.95 -11.28 18.18
CA THR A 67 7.21 -12.73 18.35
C THR A 67 7.36 -13.48 17.04
N SER A 68 6.80 -12.96 15.94
CA SER A 68 6.80 -13.63 14.64
C SER A 68 6.50 -12.65 13.49
N PHE A 69 6.58 -13.11 12.24
CA PHE A 69 6.14 -12.35 11.07
C PHE A 69 4.68 -11.88 11.22
N ASN A 70 3.81 -12.81 11.64
CA ASN A 70 2.39 -12.54 11.80
C ASN A 70 2.14 -11.52 12.93
N ALA A 71 2.98 -11.48 13.97
CA ALA A 71 2.87 -10.47 15.03
C ALA A 71 3.20 -9.04 14.54
N LEU A 72 4.22 -8.90 13.69
CA LEU A 72 4.54 -7.61 13.05
C LEU A 72 3.40 -7.16 12.12
N GLU A 73 2.90 -8.05 11.28
CA GLU A 73 1.77 -7.76 10.39
C GLU A 73 0.51 -7.39 11.18
N ALA A 74 0.19 -8.14 12.25
CA ALA A 74 -0.93 -7.84 13.13
C ALA A 74 -0.80 -6.44 13.75
N ALA A 75 0.39 -6.07 14.23
CA ALA A 75 0.62 -4.74 14.78
C ALA A 75 0.36 -3.60 13.76
N ILE A 76 0.72 -3.81 12.49
CA ILE A 76 0.41 -2.86 11.40
C ILE A 76 -1.09 -2.81 11.12
N ASN A 77 -1.74 -3.98 11.03
CA ASN A 77 -3.17 -4.07 10.76
C ASN A 77 -4.01 -3.41 11.85
N GLU A 78 -3.67 -3.65 13.13
CA GLU A 78 -4.30 -3.02 14.29
C GLU A 78 -4.14 -1.50 14.26
N PHE A 79 -2.96 -0.99 13.92
CA PHE A 79 -2.75 0.45 13.78
C PHE A 79 -3.67 1.05 12.71
N ILE A 80 -3.77 0.40 11.54
CA ILE A 80 -4.67 0.82 10.44
C ILE A 80 -6.14 0.75 10.89
N ASP A 81 -6.53 -0.30 11.62
CA ASP A 81 -7.92 -0.48 12.07
C ASP A 81 -8.35 0.54 13.11
N ALA A 82 -7.43 0.95 13.98
CA ALA A 82 -7.65 1.98 14.99
C ALA A 82 -7.77 3.40 14.40
N LEU A 83 -7.36 3.62 13.14
CA LEU A 83 -7.50 4.94 12.52
C LEU A 83 -8.97 5.34 12.35
N PRO A 84 -9.30 6.63 12.50
CA PRO A 84 -10.60 7.15 12.10
C PRO A 84 -10.81 6.95 10.60
N GLU A 85 -12.06 7.04 10.17
CA GLU A 85 -12.45 6.86 8.76
C GLU A 85 -11.63 7.74 7.81
N SER A 86 -11.40 9.00 8.18
CA SER A 86 -10.59 9.95 7.41
C SER A 86 -9.12 9.53 7.30
N GLY A 87 -8.56 8.88 8.32
CA GLY A 87 -7.21 8.33 8.31
C GLY A 87 -7.10 7.13 7.36
N LYS A 88 -8.10 6.24 7.39
CA LYS A 88 -8.22 5.13 6.43
C LYS A 88 -8.32 5.63 4.99
N GLU A 89 -9.16 6.62 4.73
CA GLU A 89 -9.23 7.24 3.41
C GLU A 89 -7.93 7.98 3.04
N GLY A 90 -7.21 8.53 4.00
CA GLY A 90 -5.88 9.13 3.81
C GLY A 90 -4.88 8.12 3.26
N ILE A 91 -4.85 6.90 3.83
CA ILE A 91 -4.01 5.80 3.32
C ILE A 91 -4.39 5.44 1.88
N LEU A 92 -5.69 5.33 1.58
CA LEU A 92 -6.14 5.04 0.21
C LEU A 92 -5.67 6.12 -0.77
N ARG A 93 -5.73 7.40 -0.38
CA ARG A 93 -5.27 8.53 -1.21
C ARG A 93 -3.75 8.57 -1.44
N CYS A 94 -2.96 7.91 -0.61
CA CYS A 94 -1.52 7.76 -0.86
C CYS A 94 -1.22 6.80 -2.02
N HIS A 95 -2.14 5.90 -2.37
CA HIS A 95 -1.93 4.94 -3.45
C HIS A 95 -2.07 5.59 -4.83
N PRO A 96 -1.19 5.27 -5.78
CA PRO A 96 -1.32 5.72 -7.16
C PRO A 96 -2.46 4.98 -7.87
N ASP A 97 -3.12 5.66 -8.82
CA ASP A 97 -4.08 4.99 -9.71
C ASP A 97 -3.40 3.86 -10.51
N LEU A 98 -4.12 2.75 -10.70
CA LEU A 98 -3.71 1.68 -11.61
C LEU A 98 -3.80 2.16 -13.05
N ALA A 99 -2.76 1.89 -13.84
CA ALA A 99 -2.61 2.40 -15.20
C ALA A 99 -2.79 3.93 -15.29
N GLY A 100 -2.49 4.65 -14.20
CA GLY A 100 -2.64 6.09 -14.12
C GLY A 100 -1.44 6.86 -14.68
N LYS A 101 -1.47 8.19 -14.54
CA LYS A 101 -0.40 9.10 -15.01
C LYS A 101 0.98 8.72 -14.45
N HIS A 102 1.05 8.29 -13.20
CA HIS A 102 2.32 7.94 -12.56
C HIS A 102 3.00 6.71 -13.16
N LEU A 103 2.25 5.73 -13.66
CA LEU A 103 2.83 4.58 -14.36
C LEU A 103 3.51 5.04 -15.66
N HIS A 104 2.78 5.84 -16.44
CA HIS A 104 3.26 6.36 -17.73
C HIS A 104 4.43 7.34 -17.59
N SER A 105 4.47 8.11 -16.50
CA SER A 105 5.54 9.07 -16.23
C SER A 105 6.73 8.48 -15.46
N GLY A 106 6.70 7.18 -15.12
CA GLY A 106 7.74 6.55 -14.29
C GLY A 106 7.85 7.12 -12.87
N ALA A 107 6.76 7.69 -12.34
CA ALA A 107 6.72 8.35 -11.03
C ALA A 107 6.13 7.47 -9.91
N LEU A 108 5.96 6.18 -10.17
CA LEU A 108 5.56 5.21 -9.15
C LEU A 108 6.71 4.96 -8.16
N THR A 109 6.38 4.57 -6.94
CA THR A 109 7.35 3.87 -6.09
C THR A 109 7.76 2.58 -6.77
N ARG A 110 8.95 2.07 -6.45
CA ARG A 110 9.43 0.82 -7.02
C ARG A 110 8.46 -0.33 -6.76
N GLU A 111 7.93 -0.43 -5.53
CA GLU A 111 6.96 -1.47 -5.17
C GLU A 111 5.70 -1.37 -6.02
N SER A 112 5.12 -0.17 -6.19
CA SER A 112 3.95 0.02 -7.05
C SER A 112 4.24 -0.24 -8.53
N GLN A 113 5.44 0.09 -9.02
CA GLN A 113 5.85 -0.24 -10.39
C GLN A 113 5.87 -1.76 -10.61
N GLU A 114 6.55 -2.50 -9.72
CA GLU A 114 6.63 -3.96 -9.79
C GLU A 114 5.25 -4.63 -9.70
N GLU A 115 4.39 -4.11 -8.81
CA GLU A 115 3.02 -4.60 -8.62
C GLU A 115 2.15 -4.37 -9.86
N GLN A 116 2.21 -3.18 -10.45
CA GLN A 116 1.42 -2.84 -11.64
C GLN A 116 1.92 -3.58 -12.90
N THR A 117 3.23 -3.66 -13.11
CA THR A 117 3.82 -4.44 -14.21
C THR A 117 3.46 -5.92 -14.08
N ARG A 118 3.51 -6.51 -12.89
CA ARG A 118 3.13 -7.91 -12.69
C ARG A 118 1.67 -8.19 -13.03
N ALA A 119 0.78 -7.23 -12.77
CA ALA A 119 -0.63 -7.34 -13.13
C ALA A 119 -0.92 -7.03 -14.62
N GLY A 120 0.10 -6.69 -15.41
CA GLY A 120 -0.03 -6.35 -16.82
C GLY A 120 -0.64 -4.97 -17.08
N MET A 121 -0.52 -4.04 -16.13
CA MET A 121 -1.06 -2.68 -16.26
C MET A 121 -0.23 -1.79 -17.18
N ASP A 122 1.01 -2.18 -17.49
CA ASP A 122 1.94 -1.49 -18.40
C ASP A 122 1.81 -1.94 -19.86
N VAL A 123 1.02 -2.98 -20.13
CA VAL A 123 0.80 -3.56 -21.47
C VAL A 123 -0.68 -3.59 -21.85
N LEU A 124 -1.44 -2.56 -21.45
CA LEU A 124 -2.83 -2.38 -21.83
C LEU A 124 -2.97 -1.96 -23.29
N SER A 125 -3.98 -2.49 -23.98
CA SER A 125 -4.44 -1.94 -25.25
C SER A 125 -5.02 -0.53 -25.04
N SER A 126 -5.11 0.26 -26.12
CA SER A 126 -5.70 1.60 -26.08
C SER A 126 -7.14 1.60 -25.52
N ALA A 127 -7.93 0.58 -25.85
CA ALA A 127 -9.28 0.41 -25.34
C ALA A 127 -9.30 0.14 -23.82
N GLU A 128 -8.44 -0.78 -23.34
CA GLU A 128 -8.32 -1.08 -21.91
C GLU A 128 -7.82 0.13 -21.12
N ALA A 129 -6.83 0.87 -21.63
CA ALA A 129 -6.30 2.08 -20.99
C ALA A 129 -7.35 3.19 -20.90
N SER A 130 -8.15 3.37 -21.95
CA SER A 130 -9.27 4.33 -21.97
C SER A 130 -10.36 3.93 -20.97
N GLN A 131 -10.69 2.64 -20.89
CA GLN A 131 -11.64 2.10 -19.93
C GLN A 131 -11.15 2.29 -18.49
N MET A 132 -9.89 1.96 -18.20
CA MET A 132 -9.27 2.19 -16.89
C MET A 132 -9.31 3.66 -16.48
N THR A 133 -9.00 4.57 -17.39
CA THR A 133 -9.02 6.01 -17.12
C THR A 133 -10.42 6.47 -16.72
N ARG A 134 -11.44 6.14 -17.53
CA ARG A 134 -12.84 6.49 -17.26
C ARG A 134 -13.32 5.92 -15.92
N LEU A 135 -13.05 4.65 -15.66
CA LEU A 135 -13.51 3.99 -14.43
C LEU A 135 -12.79 4.53 -13.18
N ASN A 136 -11.48 4.84 -13.27
CA ASN A 136 -10.76 5.47 -12.17
C ASN A 136 -11.33 6.87 -11.83
N GLU A 137 -11.70 7.64 -12.85
CA GLU A 137 -12.34 8.96 -12.67
C GLU A 137 -13.71 8.83 -12.02
N GLU A 138 -14.55 7.92 -12.50
CA GLU A 138 -15.86 7.62 -11.92
C GLU A 138 -15.76 7.17 -10.46
N TYR A 139 -14.88 6.21 -10.20
CA TYR A 139 -14.62 5.68 -8.86
C TYR A 139 -14.17 6.79 -7.90
N LYS A 140 -13.19 7.61 -8.30
CA LYS A 140 -12.72 8.73 -7.47
C LYS A 140 -13.79 9.81 -7.30
N GLY A 141 -14.61 10.07 -8.31
CA GLY A 141 -15.73 11.00 -8.21
C GLY A 141 -16.75 10.55 -7.15
N ARG A 142 -17.05 9.24 -7.09
CA ARG A 142 -17.99 8.66 -6.12
C ARG A 142 -17.40 8.57 -4.70
N PHE A 143 -16.18 8.06 -4.57
CA PHE A 143 -15.61 7.70 -3.27
C PHE A 143 -14.59 8.71 -2.74
N GLY A 144 -14.07 9.63 -3.54
CA GLY A 144 -13.09 10.63 -3.10
C GLY A 144 -11.75 10.02 -2.63
N PHE A 145 -11.46 8.79 -3.02
CA PHE A 145 -10.17 8.10 -2.88
C PHE A 145 -9.94 7.16 -4.08
N PRO A 146 -8.68 6.83 -4.42
CA PRO A 146 -8.34 5.92 -5.52
C PRO A 146 -8.90 4.51 -5.35
N PHE A 147 -9.09 3.81 -6.47
CA PHE A 147 -9.34 2.38 -6.47
C PHE A 147 -8.07 1.63 -6.06
N VAL A 148 -8.17 0.85 -4.99
CA VAL A 148 -7.07 0.03 -4.48
C VAL A 148 -7.46 -1.44 -4.56
N ILE A 149 -6.60 -2.23 -5.18
CA ILE A 149 -6.68 -3.69 -5.22
C ILE A 149 -5.26 -4.25 -5.17
N CYS A 150 -5.08 -5.42 -4.55
CA CYS A 150 -3.81 -6.09 -4.49
C CYS A 150 -3.42 -6.64 -5.88
N ALA A 151 -2.73 -5.82 -6.68
CA ALA A 151 -2.38 -6.11 -8.07
C ALA A 151 -1.60 -7.44 -8.22
N ARG A 152 -0.74 -7.80 -7.26
CA ARG A 152 -0.01 -9.09 -7.26
C ARG A 152 -0.90 -10.33 -7.15
N MET A 153 -2.19 -10.18 -6.80
CA MET A 153 -3.17 -11.27 -6.67
C MET A 153 -4.24 -11.24 -7.76
N ASN A 154 -4.16 -10.31 -8.72
CA ASN A 154 -5.21 -10.11 -9.71
C ASN A 154 -4.58 -9.84 -11.08
N ASP A 155 -5.18 -10.40 -12.12
CA ASP A 155 -4.83 -10.05 -13.50
C ASP A 155 -5.63 -8.81 -13.97
N LYS A 156 -5.26 -8.26 -15.13
CA LYS A 156 -5.92 -7.07 -15.69
C LYS A 156 -7.41 -7.23 -15.92
N VAL A 157 -7.87 -8.45 -16.27
CA VAL A 157 -9.29 -8.75 -16.49
C VAL A 157 -10.05 -8.67 -15.17
N THR A 158 -9.52 -9.28 -14.12
CA THR A 158 -10.07 -9.24 -12.77
C THR A 158 -10.08 -7.82 -12.23
N ILE A 159 -9.01 -7.05 -12.44
CA ILE A 159 -8.91 -5.65 -12.00
C ILE A 159 -10.00 -4.78 -12.64
N LEU A 160 -10.19 -4.89 -13.97
CA LEU A 160 -11.23 -4.14 -14.68
C LEU A 160 -12.64 -4.51 -14.20
N ARG A 161 -12.91 -5.81 -14.00
CA ARG A 161 -14.18 -6.31 -13.48
C ARG A 161 -14.43 -5.78 -12.07
N GLU A 162 -13.47 -5.94 -11.17
CA GLU A 162 -13.56 -5.50 -9.77
C GLU A 162 -13.76 -3.99 -9.68
N LEU A 163 -13.07 -3.20 -10.49
CA LEU A 163 -13.25 -1.75 -10.55
C LEU A 163 -14.68 -1.39 -10.96
N SER A 164 -15.22 -2.05 -11.99
CA SER A 164 -16.60 -1.83 -12.44
C SER A 164 -17.64 -2.25 -11.40
N GLU A 165 -17.47 -3.40 -10.76
CA GLU A 165 -18.41 -3.91 -9.74
C GLU A 165 -18.37 -3.06 -8.47
N ARG A 166 -17.17 -2.69 -8.01
CA ARG A 166 -16.98 -1.92 -6.77
C ARG A 166 -17.45 -0.48 -6.89
N CYS A 167 -17.55 0.07 -8.10
CA CYS A 167 -18.23 1.34 -8.34
C CYS A 167 -19.69 1.35 -7.86
N GLN A 168 -20.32 0.20 -7.67
CA GLN A 168 -21.71 0.10 -7.19
C GLN A 168 -21.83 0.02 -5.66
N ASN A 169 -20.72 -0.14 -4.94
CA ASN A 169 -20.75 -0.31 -3.49
C ASN A 169 -21.19 0.96 -2.75
N GLU A 170 -21.71 0.76 -1.54
CA GLU A 170 -21.87 1.81 -0.56
C GLU A 170 -20.50 2.30 -0.06
N ARG A 171 -20.37 3.62 0.17
CA ARG A 171 -19.08 4.25 0.49
C ARG A 171 -18.37 3.62 1.69
N ALA A 172 -19.12 3.27 2.74
CA ALA A 172 -18.55 2.66 3.95
C ALA A 172 -18.01 1.24 3.67
N ALA A 173 -18.78 0.43 2.93
CA ALA A 173 -18.37 -0.90 2.52
C ALA A 173 -17.15 -0.85 1.60
N GLU A 174 -17.11 0.11 0.67
CA GLU A 174 -16.00 0.25 -0.26
C GLU A 174 -14.71 0.70 0.44
N ARG A 175 -14.80 1.61 1.40
CA ARG A 175 -13.65 1.99 2.23
C ARG A 175 -13.10 0.79 3.01
N ALA A 176 -13.97 -0.03 3.60
CA ALA A 176 -13.56 -1.24 4.29
C ALA A 176 -12.87 -2.24 3.34
N ARG A 177 -13.44 -2.42 2.13
CA ARG A 177 -12.87 -3.28 1.09
C ARG A 177 -11.51 -2.78 0.62
N GLY A 178 -11.38 -1.49 0.32
CA GLY A 178 -10.11 -0.86 -0.07
C GLY A 178 -9.03 -1.02 1.00
N ILE A 179 -9.36 -0.85 2.28
CA ILE A 179 -8.43 -1.11 3.38
C ILE A 179 -8.04 -2.59 3.48
N GLY A 180 -8.98 -3.50 3.24
CA GLY A 180 -8.66 -4.93 3.11
C GLY A 180 -7.61 -5.20 2.02
N GLU A 181 -7.74 -4.54 0.87
CA GLU A 181 -6.75 -4.64 -0.22
C GLU A 181 -5.40 -4.03 0.16
N VAL A 182 -5.37 -2.89 0.87
CA VAL A 182 -4.14 -2.31 1.43
C VAL A 182 -3.41 -3.30 2.34
N LYS A 183 -4.14 -4.01 3.21
CA LYS A 183 -3.53 -5.02 4.11
C LYS A 183 -2.93 -6.19 3.33
N LYS A 184 -3.58 -6.64 2.25
CA LYS A 184 -3.03 -7.67 1.35
C LYS A 184 -1.74 -7.20 0.68
N ILE A 185 -1.71 -5.96 0.17
CA ILE A 185 -0.50 -5.35 -0.40
C ILE A 185 0.61 -5.30 0.66
N CYS A 186 0.30 -4.82 1.86
CA CYS A 186 1.24 -4.73 2.98
C CYS A 186 1.84 -6.10 3.32
N ARG A 187 1.02 -7.15 3.44
CA ARG A 187 1.50 -8.52 3.67
C ARG A 187 2.50 -8.96 2.62
N LEU A 188 2.16 -8.77 1.34
CA LEU A 188 3.00 -9.20 0.22
C LEU A 188 4.30 -8.41 0.13
N ARG A 189 4.31 -7.13 0.51
CA ARG A 189 5.52 -6.32 0.63
C ARG A 189 6.37 -6.79 1.82
N LEU A 190 5.77 -7.05 2.97
CA LEU A 190 6.46 -7.61 4.15
C LEU A 190 7.11 -8.96 3.86
N GLN A 191 6.45 -9.85 3.12
CA GLN A 191 7.00 -11.15 2.73
C GLN A 191 8.27 -11.04 1.85
N GLY A 192 8.48 -9.91 1.19
CA GLY A 192 9.74 -9.63 0.48
C GLY A 192 10.88 -9.17 1.39
N LEU A 193 10.59 -8.84 2.64
CA LEU A 193 11.53 -8.24 3.60
C LEU A 193 11.79 -9.12 4.83
N VAL A 194 10.85 -9.96 5.22
CA VAL A 194 10.88 -10.75 6.47
C VAL A 194 10.52 -12.21 6.17
N LEU A 195 11.28 -13.13 6.76
CA LEU A 195 11.00 -14.55 6.70
C LEU A 195 9.65 -14.83 7.37
N SER A 196 8.75 -15.43 6.60
CA SER A 196 7.45 -15.84 7.11
C SER A 196 7.58 -17.03 8.06
N ASP A 197 6.65 -17.18 8.99
CA ASP A 197 6.65 -18.28 9.97
C ASP A 197 6.60 -19.68 9.29
N ALA A 198 6.17 -19.75 8.02
CA ALA A 198 6.17 -20.98 7.22
C ALA A 198 7.56 -21.36 6.68
N THR A 199 8.47 -20.40 6.51
CA THR A 199 9.82 -20.62 5.97
C THR A 199 10.84 -21.05 7.04
N ASN A 200 10.50 -20.95 8.33
CA ASN A 200 11.34 -21.36 9.46
C ASN A 200 11.18 -22.84 9.87
N LYS A 201 10.49 -23.64 9.06
CA LYS A 201 10.39 -25.10 9.23
C LYS A 201 11.25 -25.81 8.19
N LEU A 202 12.57 -25.68 8.28
CA LEU A 202 13.54 -26.53 7.59
C LEU A 202 14.72 -26.79 8.53
#